data_AF-A0A085VQZ7-F1
#
_entry.id   AF-A0A085VQZ7-F1
#
_cell.length_a   1.000
_cell.length_b   1.000
_cell.length_c   1.000
_cell.angle_alpha   90.00
_cell.angle_beta   90.00
_cell.angle_gamma   90.00
#
_symmetry.space_group_name_H-M   'P 1'
#
loop_
_entity.id
_entity.type
_entity.pdbx_description
1 polymer ?
#
loop_
_entity_poly.entity_id
_entity_poly.type
_entity_poly.pdbx_seq_one_letter_code
_entity_poly.pdbx_strand_id
1 'polypeptide(L)'
;MTEREVKKTQESLQDRLAQVIELLQRQRIVEDLTHRQEGQNQNRVENLVHRQNLVELQRKLDDLHSADVAYILEALPLDDRLTVWQLVKAERDGDILLEVSDSVRETLIADMDDHELLAAAKEMDADELADLAPELPRDVVHELMEALDTQQRERVRSALSYDEEQVGALMDFEMVTIREDVSLEVVLRYLRRLKELPGHTDKLFVVDYDGVLKGVLPIKRLLVNDPDKQVSEVMANDPVSFHPDGDAYEAAQAFERYDLISSPVVDKNGKLIGRLTIDEMVDLIREESETEVLNMAGLREEEDIFASVWRSLRNRWSWLAVNLITAFVASRVIGLFEGSIEKLVALAALMPIVAGIGGNSGNQTITMIVRAMALDQVNTGNTKRLLRKELAVGLINGVVWGGVIGVVAYLLYGSWSLGVVMTAAMTLNLLLAALMGVTIPMTLAKLGRDPAMGASVMITAMTDSGGFFIFLGLATIFLL
;
A
#
# COMPACT_ATOMS: atom_id res chain seq x y z
N MET A 1 20.97 24.19 -1.24
CA MET A 1 21.25 23.42 -0.01
C MET A 1 22.70 23.00 -0.02
N THR A 2 23.42 23.28 1.06
CA THR A 2 24.86 22.98 1.20
C THR A 2 25.04 21.60 1.84
N GLU A 3 26.10 20.85 1.52
CA GLU A 3 26.38 19.51 2.11
C GLU A 3 26.32 19.44 3.65
N ARG A 4 26.48 20.59 4.33
CA ARG A 4 26.32 20.70 5.80
C ARG A 4 24.87 20.69 6.28
N GLU A 5 23.90 21.13 5.48
CA GLU A 5 22.47 21.03 5.81
C GLU A 5 21.99 19.59 5.65
N VAL A 6 22.43 18.89 4.60
CA VAL A 6 22.13 17.47 4.38
C VAL A 6 22.60 16.60 5.55
N LYS A 7 23.76 16.92 6.14
CA LYS A 7 24.35 16.13 7.23
C LYS A 7 23.69 16.34 8.61
N LYS A 8 22.91 17.41 8.79
CA LYS A 8 22.11 17.64 10.02
C LYS A 8 20.74 16.95 9.97
N THR A 9 20.33 16.51 8.79
CA THR A 9 18.99 16.00 8.47
C THR A 9 18.92 14.46 8.46
N GLN A 10 20.00 13.78 8.84
CA GLN A 10 20.04 12.32 9.02
C GLN A 10 20.57 11.95 10.41
N GLU A 11 19.92 12.43 11.48
CA GLU A 11 19.59 11.43 12.49
C GLU A 11 18.59 10.50 11.81
N SER A 12 18.86 9.19 11.79
CA SER A 12 17.92 8.25 11.19
C SER A 12 16.56 8.42 11.86
N LEU A 13 15.44 8.28 11.13
CA LEU A 13 14.11 8.21 11.74
C LEU A 13 14.07 7.19 12.89
N GLN A 14 14.87 6.13 12.77
CA GLN A 14 15.07 5.15 13.83
C GLN A 14 15.77 5.71 15.07
N ASP A 15 16.73 6.62 14.91
CA ASP A 15 17.40 7.29 16.03
C ASP A 15 16.42 8.22 16.75
N ARG A 16 15.58 8.94 15.99
CA ARG A 16 14.52 9.81 16.54
C ARG A 16 13.47 9.01 17.30
N LEU A 17 13.00 7.89 16.71
CA LEU A 17 12.11 6.95 17.36
C LEU A 17 12.73 6.38 18.64
N ALA A 18 13.99 5.96 18.60
CA ALA A 18 14.69 5.43 19.77
C ALA A 18 14.78 6.47 20.90
N GLN A 19 15.04 7.74 20.57
CA GLN A 19 15.03 8.83 21.55
C GLN A 19 13.64 9.06 22.16
N VAL A 20 12.58 9.04 21.35
CA VAL A 20 11.20 9.16 21.85
C VAL A 20 10.85 8.00 22.77
N ILE A 21 11.19 6.76 22.39
CA ILE A 21 10.98 5.57 23.23
C ILE A 21 11.76 5.69 24.54
N GLU A 22 13.01 6.17 24.52
CA GLU A 22 13.79 6.38 25.74
C GLU A 22 13.13 7.39 26.67
N LEU A 23 12.61 8.49 26.14
CA LEU A 23 11.90 9.51 26.92
C LEU A 23 10.59 8.96 27.51
N LEU A 24 9.83 8.18 26.75
CA LEU A 24 8.61 7.51 27.22
C LEU A 24 8.91 6.47 28.31
N GLN A 25 10.00 5.72 28.18
CA GLN A 25 10.43 4.79 29.22
C GLN A 25 10.84 5.51 30.50
N ARG A 26 11.61 6.60 30.38
CA ARG A 26 11.96 7.46 31.53
C ARG A 26 10.72 8.03 32.19
N GLN A 27 9.74 8.44 31.39
CA GLN A 27 8.45 8.95 31.87
C GLN A 27 7.69 7.89 32.69
N ARG A 28 7.55 6.67 32.16
CA ARG A 28 6.91 5.56 32.89
C ARG A 28 7.61 5.20 34.20
N ILE A 29 8.94 5.24 34.24
CA ILE A 29 9.70 5.00 35.47
C ILE A 29 9.38 6.08 36.51
N VAL A 30 9.30 7.34 36.09
CA VAL A 30 8.95 8.46 36.99
C VAL A 30 7.51 8.31 37.51
N GLU A 31 6.58 7.87 36.68
CA GLU A 31 5.18 7.63 37.07
C GLU A 31 4.99 6.43 38.03
N ASP A 32 5.69 5.31 37.80
CA ASP A 32 5.63 4.16 38.72
C ASP A 32 6.28 4.48 40.08
N LEU A 33 7.28 5.37 40.10
CA LEU A 33 7.90 5.86 41.33
C LEU A 33 6.98 6.80 42.13
N THR A 34 6.28 7.73 41.46
CA THR A 34 5.30 8.62 42.12
C THR A 34 4.11 7.86 42.68
N HIS A 35 3.64 6.79 42.02
CA HIS A 35 2.53 5.98 42.52
C HIS A 35 2.87 5.11 43.74
N ARG A 36 4.15 4.81 43.99
CA ARG A 36 4.58 3.91 45.09
C ARG A 36 4.92 4.60 46.41
N GLN A 37 5.12 5.93 46.46
CA GLN A 37 5.63 6.61 47.66
C GLN A 37 4.90 7.94 47.99
N GLU A 38 3.95 7.90 48.92
CA GLU A 38 3.24 9.09 49.42
C GLU A 38 4.09 9.93 50.42
N GLY A 39 5.13 10.62 49.93
CA GLY A 39 6.00 11.51 50.73
C GLY A 39 5.97 12.99 50.28
N GLN A 40 5.55 13.91 51.16
CA GLN A 40 5.27 15.33 50.80
C GLN A 40 6.41 16.14 50.15
N ASN A 41 7.68 15.84 50.42
CA ASN A 41 8.82 16.57 49.83
C ASN A 41 9.40 15.94 48.56
N GLN A 42 9.19 14.63 48.36
CA GLN A 42 9.66 13.90 47.18
C GLN A 42 8.73 14.14 45.98
N ASN A 43 7.43 14.23 46.23
CA ASN A 43 6.40 14.55 45.24
C ASN A 43 6.68 15.86 44.47
N ARG A 44 7.37 16.84 45.06
CA ARG A 44 7.71 18.10 44.36
C ARG A 44 8.84 17.94 43.35
N VAL A 45 9.85 17.13 43.67
CA VAL A 45 10.98 16.88 42.78
C VAL A 45 10.56 15.94 41.65
N GLU A 46 9.76 14.92 41.97
CA GLU A 46 9.25 13.97 40.97
C GLU A 46 8.27 14.62 39.98
N ASN A 47 7.38 15.50 40.45
CA ASN A 47 6.52 16.30 39.56
C ASN A 47 7.32 17.27 38.66
N LEU A 48 8.48 17.76 39.11
CA LEU A 48 9.36 18.61 38.30
C LEU A 48 10.06 17.79 37.21
N VAL A 49 10.55 16.58 37.54
CA VAL A 49 11.19 15.67 36.57
C VAL A 49 10.18 15.19 35.53
N HIS A 50 8.96 14.83 35.96
CA HIS A 50 7.87 14.46 35.07
C HIS A 50 7.54 15.57 34.06
N ARG A 51 7.34 16.81 34.53
CA ARG A 51 7.13 17.95 33.63
C ARG A 51 8.32 18.23 32.72
N GLN A 52 9.54 18.08 33.23
CA GLN A 52 10.73 18.29 32.42
C GLN A 52 10.84 17.28 31.27
N ASN A 53 10.53 16.01 31.53
CA ASN A 53 10.53 14.97 30.51
C ASN A 53 9.45 15.22 29.44
N LEU A 54 8.23 15.58 29.84
CA LEU A 54 7.15 15.90 28.89
C LEU A 54 7.49 17.12 28.03
N VAL A 55 8.09 18.16 28.62
CA VAL A 55 8.54 19.34 27.86
C VAL A 55 9.70 19.00 26.91
N GLU A 56 10.61 18.12 27.31
CA GLU A 56 11.68 17.63 26.43
C GLU A 56 11.12 16.82 25.26
N LEU A 57 10.14 15.96 25.52
CA LEU A 57 9.45 15.16 24.51
C LEU A 57 8.68 16.07 23.54
N GLN A 58 7.85 16.98 24.04
CA GLN A 58 7.12 17.96 23.23
C GLN A 58 8.06 18.79 22.35
N ARG A 59 9.17 19.28 22.92
CA ARG A 59 10.14 20.07 22.15
C ARG A 59 10.77 19.26 21.02
N LYS A 60 11.01 17.97 21.23
CA LYS A 60 11.51 17.10 20.15
C LYS A 60 10.47 16.93 19.06
N LEU A 61 9.22 16.67 19.41
CA LEU A 61 8.13 16.52 18.45
C LEU A 61 7.88 17.81 17.64
N ASP A 62 7.99 18.96 18.30
CA ASP A 62 7.85 20.28 17.67
C ASP A 62 8.86 20.54 16.55
N ASP A 63 10.06 19.93 16.63
CA ASP A 63 11.13 20.09 15.64
C ASP A 63 11.01 19.09 14.47
N LEU A 64 10.06 18.15 14.51
CA LEU A 64 9.85 17.10 13.50
C LEU A 64 8.81 17.48 12.46
N HIS A 65 8.91 16.94 11.24
CA HIS A 65 7.87 17.05 10.21
C HIS A 65 6.63 16.21 10.58
N SER A 66 5.45 16.51 10.01
CA SER A 66 4.20 15.80 10.35
C SER A 66 4.29 14.31 9.99
N ALA A 67 4.77 13.99 8.80
CA ALA A 67 5.17 12.63 8.41
C ALA A 67 6.15 11.93 9.39
N ASP A 68 7.12 12.65 9.97
CA ASP A 68 8.06 12.05 10.94
C ASP A 68 7.36 11.70 12.26
N VAL A 69 6.38 12.53 12.67
CA VAL A 69 5.55 12.30 13.86
C VAL A 69 4.61 11.13 13.60
N ALA A 70 3.95 11.09 12.44
CA ALA A 70 3.12 9.97 11.99
C ALA A 70 3.88 8.65 12.09
N TYR A 71 5.07 8.55 11.49
CA TYR A 71 5.94 7.38 11.57
C TYR A 71 6.22 6.94 13.02
N ILE A 72 6.45 7.89 13.94
CA ILE A 72 6.68 7.59 15.35
C ILE A 72 5.40 7.05 16.00
N LEU A 73 4.24 7.65 15.74
CA LEU A 73 2.94 7.21 16.27
C LEU A 73 2.61 5.78 15.82
N GLU A 74 2.84 5.45 14.56
CA GLU A 74 2.61 4.10 14.01
C GLU A 74 3.51 3.05 14.67
N ALA A 75 4.75 3.42 14.97
CA ALA A 75 5.74 2.54 15.61
C ALA A 75 5.53 2.35 17.13
N LEU A 76 4.56 3.05 17.73
CA LEU A 76 4.29 2.99 19.16
C LEU A 76 3.05 2.13 19.50
N PRO A 77 3.08 1.40 20.63
CA PRO A 77 1.87 0.82 21.22
C PRO A 77 0.84 1.90 21.58
N LEU A 78 -0.44 1.54 21.60
CA LEU A 78 -1.55 2.47 21.80
C LEU A 78 -1.38 3.45 22.98
N ASP A 79 -1.03 2.96 24.18
CA ASP A 79 -0.90 3.84 25.36
C ASP A 79 0.21 4.90 25.19
N ASP A 80 1.34 4.49 24.61
CA ASP A 80 2.47 5.38 24.33
C ASP A 80 2.13 6.35 23.19
N ARG A 81 1.44 5.86 22.16
CA ARG A 81 0.96 6.62 21.02
C ARG A 81 0.05 7.76 21.46
N LEU A 82 -0.97 7.49 22.29
CA LEU A 82 -1.88 8.51 22.82
C LEU A 82 -1.15 9.52 23.72
N THR A 83 -0.17 9.07 24.50
CA THR A 83 0.67 9.98 25.30
C THR A 83 1.47 10.95 24.42
N VAL A 84 2.01 10.47 23.29
CA VAL A 84 2.71 11.31 22.31
C VAL A 84 1.73 12.23 21.59
N TRP A 85 0.58 11.72 21.20
CA TRP A 85 -0.48 12.47 20.50
C TRP A 85 -0.91 13.71 21.27
N GLN A 86 -1.17 13.57 22.58
CA GLN A 86 -1.56 14.68 23.46
C GLN A 86 -0.47 15.76 23.66
N LEU A 87 0.77 15.51 23.23
CA LEU A 87 1.88 16.47 23.31
C LEU A 87 2.11 17.22 22.00
N VAL A 88 1.54 16.73 20.90
CA VAL A 88 1.58 17.38 19.59
C VAL A 88 0.74 18.67 19.64
N LYS A 89 1.10 19.64 18.80
CA LYS A 89 0.34 20.89 18.69
C LYS A 89 -0.89 20.66 17.83
N ALA A 90 -2.04 21.14 18.32
CA ALA A 90 -3.32 21.06 17.62
C ALA A 90 -3.32 21.59 16.18
N GLU A 91 -2.48 22.60 15.89
CA GLU A 91 -2.29 23.17 14.54
C GLU A 91 -1.74 22.16 13.52
N ARG A 92 -1.21 21.02 13.97
CA ARG A 92 -0.60 19.99 13.13
C ARG A 92 -1.38 18.69 13.12
N ASP A 93 -2.48 18.62 13.87
CA ASP A 93 -3.26 17.40 14.01
C ASP A 93 -3.78 16.96 12.63
N GLY A 94 -4.21 17.91 11.81
CA GLY A 94 -4.71 17.63 10.47
C GLY A 94 -3.67 16.96 9.57
N ASP A 95 -2.52 17.61 9.38
CA ASP A 95 -1.40 17.04 8.61
C ASP A 95 -0.98 15.66 9.12
N ILE A 96 -0.94 15.45 10.43
CA ILE A 96 -0.52 14.16 10.99
C ILE A 96 -1.58 13.09 10.77
N LEU A 97 -2.86 13.43 10.85
CA LEU A 97 -3.95 12.50 10.55
C LEU A 97 -3.88 12.01 9.10
N LEU A 98 -3.58 12.89 8.14
CA LEU A 98 -3.43 12.51 6.73
C LEU A 98 -2.26 11.55 6.51
N GLU A 99 -1.17 11.70 7.28
CA GLU A 99 0.08 10.95 7.11
C GLU A 99 0.12 9.58 7.81
N VAL A 100 -0.77 9.33 8.77
CA VAL A 100 -0.86 8.01 9.42
C VAL A 100 -1.78 7.06 8.65
N SER A 101 -1.49 5.77 8.71
CA SER A 101 -2.38 4.71 8.21
C SER A 101 -3.75 4.74 8.90
N ASP A 102 -4.78 4.32 8.17
CA ASP A 102 -6.19 4.33 8.62
C ASP A 102 -6.40 3.69 9.99
N SER A 103 -5.71 2.56 10.23
CA SER A 103 -5.81 1.82 11.49
C SER A 103 -5.31 2.63 12.69
N VAL A 104 -4.31 3.49 12.48
CA VAL A 104 -3.78 4.40 13.50
C VAL A 104 -4.65 5.64 13.58
N ARG A 105 -5.08 6.18 12.44
CA ARG A 105 -5.98 7.34 12.32
C ARG A 105 -7.27 7.13 13.12
N GLU A 106 -7.93 5.97 12.98
CA GLU A 106 -9.13 5.60 13.75
C GLU A 106 -8.89 5.72 15.27
N THR A 107 -7.71 5.30 15.75
CA THR A 107 -7.37 5.37 17.18
C THR A 107 -7.11 6.79 17.67
N LEU A 108 -6.56 7.66 16.82
CA LEU A 108 -6.29 9.06 17.15
C LEU A 108 -7.60 9.87 17.15
N ILE A 109 -8.44 9.70 16.11
CA ILE A 109 -9.75 10.34 16.02
C ILE A 109 -10.62 9.97 17.23
N ALA A 110 -10.55 8.72 17.71
CA ALA A 110 -11.30 8.28 18.88
C ALA A 110 -10.85 8.90 20.22
N ASP A 111 -9.63 9.43 20.31
CA ASP A 111 -9.11 10.14 21.51
C ASP A 111 -9.44 11.64 21.49
N MET A 112 -9.73 12.19 20.30
CA MET A 112 -10.04 13.62 20.11
C MET A 112 -11.50 13.93 20.43
N ASP A 113 -11.75 15.15 20.91
CA ASP A 113 -13.11 15.68 21.02
C ASP A 113 -13.58 16.34 19.71
N ASP A 114 -14.90 16.55 19.59
CA ASP A 114 -15.51 17.14 18.38
C ASP A 114 -14.91 18.53 18.06
N HIS A 115 -14.47 19.30 19.05
CA HIS A 115 -13.89 20.62 18.85
C HIS A 115 -12.47 20.54 18.31
N GLU A 116 -11.66 19.60 18.80
CA GLU A 116 -10.33 19.30 18.28
C GLU A 116 -10.41 18.81 16.83
N LEU A 117 -11.32 17.87 16.53
CA LEU A 117 -11.55 17.38 15.16
C LEU A 117 -11.97 18.51 14.21
N LEU A 118 -12.88 19.39 14.65
CA LEU A 118 -13.29 20.56 13.86
C LEU A 118 -12.16 21.58 13.70
N ALA A 119 -11.25 21.69 14.66
CA ALA A 119 -10.10 22.59 14.55
C ALA A 119 -9.09 22.05 13.52
N ALA A 120 -8.77 20.76 13.60
CA ALA A 120 -7.87 20.08 12.66
C ALA A 120 -8.41 20.15 11.22
N ALA A 121 -9.69 19.86 11.02
CA ALA A 121 -10.31 19.85 9.69
C ALA A 121 -10.51 21.26 9.08
N LYS A 122 -10.49 22.34 9.87
CA LYS A 122 -10.74 23.70 9.34
C LYS A 122 -9.59 24.27 8.52
N GLU A 123 -8.37 23.79 8.74
CA GLU A 123 -7.18 24.28 8.05
C GLU A 123 -6.87 23.47 6.77
N MET A 124 -7.56 22.34 6.58
CA MET A 124 -7.40 21.43 5.46
C MET A 124 -8.04 21.94 4.16
N ASP A 125 -7.46 21.50 3.04
CA ASP A 125 -8.00 21.71 1.71
C ASP A 125 -9.15 20.74 1.40
N ALA A 126 -9.82 20.96 0.26
CA ALA A 126 -11.10 20.29 -0.02
C ALA A 126 -10.96 18.79 -0.34
N ASP A 127 -9.81 18.41 -0.87
CA ASP A 127 -9.34 17.04 -1.14
C ASP A 127 -8.96 16.33 0.16
N GLU A 128 -8.09 16.93 0.97
CA GLU A 128 -7.74 16.42 2.31
C GLU A 128 -8.98 16.21 3.21
N LEU A 129 -9.94 17.14 3.15
CA LEU A 129 -11.21 17.01 3.85
C LEU A 129 -12.07 15.85 3.31
N ALA A 130 -12.01 15.58 2.01
CA ALA A 130 -12.71 14.47 1.41
C ALA A 130 -12.11 13.13 1.83
N ASP A 131 -10.79 13.06 2.01
CA ASP A 131 -10.09 11.87 2.48
C ASP A 131 -10.38 11.58 3.95
N LEU A 132 -10.43 12.61 4.80
CA LEU A 132 -10.68 12.45 6.24
C LEU A 132 -12.18 12.25 6.58
N ALA A 133 -13.09 12.83 5.78
CA ALA A 133 -14.52 12.85 6.10
C ALA A 133 -15.20 11.48 6.33
N PRO A 134 -14.85 10.39 5.62
CA PRO A 134 -15.44 9.06 5.87
C PRO A 134 -15.19 8.53 7.28
N GLU A 135 -14.10 8.92 7.91
CA GLU A 135 -13.69 8.46 9.24
C GLU A 135 -14.22 9.33 10.39
N LEU A 136 -14.60 10.58 10.09
CA LEU A 136 -15.08 11.52 11.08
C LEU A 136 -16.52 11.20 11.56
N PRO A 137 -16.85 11.53 12.82
CA PRO A 137 -18.23 11.48 13.30
C PRO A 137 -19.16 12.33 12.43
N ARG A 138 -20.37 11.82 12.16
CA ARG A 138 -21.34 12.48 11.26
C ARG A 138 -21.70 13.90 11.70
N ASP A 139 -21.73 14.16 13.00
CA ASP A 139 -22.05 15.48 13.55
C ASP A 139 -20.91 16.47 13.28
N VAL A 140 -19.65 16.03 13.40
CA VAL A 140 -18.45 16.80 13.02
C VAL A 140 -18.46 17.12 11.53
N VAL A 141 -18.72 16.14 10.66
CA VAL A 141 -18.81 16.36 9.22
C VAL A 141 -19.90 17.38 8.88
N HIS A 142 -21.05 17.32 9.56
CA HIS A 142 -22.13 18.28 9.32
C HIS A 142 -21.71 19.71 9.70
N GLU A 143 -21.13 19.90 10.89
CA GLU A 143 -20.67 21.22 11.34
C GLU A 143 -19.54 21.77 10.49
N LEU A 144 -18.58 20.92 10.10
CA LEU A 144 -17.51 21.26 9.16
C LEU A 144 -18.10 21.76 7.84
N MET A 145 -19.02 21.01 7.26
CA MET A 145 -19.68 21.39 6.00
C MET A 145 -20.47 22.69 6.14
N GLU A 146 -21.03 23.02 7.30
CA GLU A 146 -21.67 24.32 7.54
C GLU A 146 -20.66 25.47 7.64
N ALA A 147 -19.46 25.22 8.18
CA ALA A 147 -18.39 26.21 8.32
C ALA A 147 -17.73 26.59 6.98
N LEU A 148 -17.69 25.66 6.01
CA LEU A 148 -17.11 25.91 4.69
C LEU A 148 -17.89 26.94 3.87
N ASP A 149 -17.19 27.66 3.01
CA ASP A 149 -17.86 28.50 2.02
C ASP A 149 -18.59 27.66 0.95
N THR A 150 -19.35 28.33 0.06
CA THR A 150 -20.13 27.60 -0.95
C THR A 150 -19.25 26.84 -1.93
N GLN A 151 -18.11 27.41 -2.32
CA GLN A 151 -17.20 26.83 -3.30
C GLN A 151 -16.42 25.66 -2.71
N GLN A 152 -15.86 25.82 -1.51
CA GLN A 152 -15.18 24.73 -0.78
C GLN A 152 -16.13 23.56 -0.53
N ARG A 153 -17.36 23.82 -0.08
CA ARG A 153 -18.37 22.78 0.14
C ARG A 153 -18.72 22.03 -1.14
N GLU A 154 -18.79 22.71 -2.28
CA GLU A 154 -19.03 22.06 -3.58
C GLU A 154 -17.86 21.19 -4.01
N ARG A 155 -16.62 21.60 -3.74
CA ARG A 155 -15.40 20.83 -4.02
C ARG A 155 -15.34 19.55 -3.18
N VAL A 156 -15.50 19.65 -1.86
CA VAL A 156 -15.54 18.49 -0.96
C VAL A 156 -16.62 17.49 -1.40
N ARG A 157 -17.83 17.97 -1.72
CA ARG A 157 -18.91 17.11 -2.24
C ARG A 157 -18.57 16.45 -3.58
N SER A 158 -17.81 17.13 -4.41
CA SER A 158 -17.38 16.59 -5.69
C SER A 158 -16.37 15.47 -5.48
N ALA A 159 -15.36 15.65 -4.64
CA ALA A 159 -14.38 14.61 -4.33
C ALA A 159 -15.05 13.38 -3.70
N LEU A 160 -15.90 13.58 -2.68
CA LEU A 160 -16.69 12.53 -2.03
C LEU A 160 -17.72 11.81 -2.93
N SER A 161 -17.91 12.27 -4.17
CA SER A 161 -18.84 11.63 -5.11
C SER A 161 -18.21 10.54 -5.96
N TYR A 162 -16.88 10.45 -5.95
CA TYR A 162 -16.09 9.45 -6.66
C TYR A 162 -15.71 8.31 -5.70
N ASP A 163 -15.52 7.12 -6.25
CA ASP A 163 -14.97 5.99 -5.49
C ASP A 163 -13.45 6.23 -5.26
N GLU A 164 -12.87 5.71 -4.17
CA GLU A 164 -11.46 5.91 -3.79
C GLU A 164 -10.46 5.50 -4.89
N GLU A 165 -10.81 4.46 -5.67
CA GLU A 165 -10.01 3.96 -6.81
C GLU A 165 -10.09 4.88 -8.06
N GLN A 166 -10.82 6.00 -8.00
CA GLN A 166 -11.02 6.91 -9.13
C GLN A 166 -10.18 8.18 -9.02
N VAL A 167 -9.74 8.70 -10.17
CA VAL A 167 -8.99 9.96 -10.28
C VAL A 167 -9.68 11.14 -9.60
N GLY A 168 -11.02 11.17 -9.59
CA GLY A 168 -11.78 12.25 -8.98
C GLY A 168 -11.76 12.25 -7.45
N ALA A 169 -11.41 11.15 -6.80
CA ALA A 169 -11.20 11.12 -5.34
C ALA A 169 -9.88 11.82 -4.97
N LEU A 170 -8.81 11.53 -5.72
CA LEU A 170 -7.45 12.05 -5.48
C LEU A 170 -7.17 13.43 -6.11
N MET A 171 -8.20 14.17 -6.54
CA MET A 171 -7.99 15.42 -7.27
C MET A 171 -7.86 16.61 -6.31
N ASP A 172 -6.76 17.34 -6.45
CA ASP A 172 -6.52 18.60 -5.79
C ASP A 172 -7.18 19.76 -6.57
N PHE A 173 -7.82 20.69 -5.86
CA PHE A 173 -8.48 21.86 -6.42
C PHE A 173 -7.62 23.14 -6.41
N GLU A 174 -6.48 23.13 -5.74
CA GLU A 174 -5.49 24.19 -5.66
C GLU A 174 -4.65 24.26 -6.93
N MET A 175 -5.11 25.06 -7.90
CA MET A 175 -4.41 25.20 -9.17
C MET A 175 -4.42 26.63 -9.69
N VAL A 176 -3.33 27.01 -10.35
CA VAL A 176 -3.20 28.33 -10.96
C VAL A 176 -3.61 28.28 -12.42
N THR A 177 -4.75 28.90 -12.73
CA THR A 177 -5.26 29.03 -14.09
C THR A 177 -4.92 30.39 -14.70
N ILE A 178 -4.54 30.40 -15.98
CA ILE A 178 -4.26 31.60 -16.76
C ILE A 178 -4.95 31.56 -18.13
N ARG A 179 -4.86 32.67 -18.85
CA ARG A 179 -5.46 32.87 -20.17
C ARG A 179 -4.44 32.70 -21.28
N GLU A 180 -4.88 32.32 -22.47
CA GLU A 180 -3.98 32.20 -23.63
C GLU A 180 -3.64 33.55 -24.29
N ASP A 181 -4.53 34.55 -24.14
CA ASP A 181 -4.47 35.87 -24.78
C ASP A 181 -3.74 36.94 -23.94
N VAL A 182 -3.09 36.55 -22.84
CA VAL A 182 -2.29 37.45 -21.99
C VAL A 182 -0.80 37.31 -22.26
N SER A 183 -0.03 38.36 -21.97
CA SER A 183 1.44 38.31 -22.05
C SER A 183 2.07 37.62 -20.83
N LEU A 184 3.28 37.09 -21.02
CA LEU A 184 4.05 36.49 -19.94
C LEU A 184 4.35 37.50 -18.80
N GLU A 185 4.51 38.78 -19.11
CA GLU A 185 4.68 39.84 -18.10
C GLU A 185 3.47 39.95 -17.17
N VAL A 186 2.26 39.88 -17.72
CA VAL A 186 1.02 39.92 -16.95
C VAL A 186 0.91 38.69 -16.06
N VAL A 187 1.25 37.51 -16.57
CA VAL A 187 1.29 36.27 -15.79
C VAL A 187 2.29 36.39 -14.64
N LEU A 188 3.52 36.83 -14.89
CA LEU A 188 4.53 37.02 -13.83
C LEU A 188 4.07 38.01 -12.75
N ARG A 189 3.38 39.08 -13.15
CA ARG A 189 2.81 40.07 -12.21
C ARG A 189 1.67 39.46 -11.38
N TYR A 190 0.84 38.62 -12.01
CA TYR A 190 -0.23 37.89 -11.33
C TYR A 190 0.34 36.92 -10.29
N LEU A 191 1.32 36.07 -10.66
CA LEU A 191 1.95 35.13 -9.74
C LEU A 191 2.58 35.82 -8.52
N ARG A 192 3.24 36.97 -8.71
CA ARG A 192 3.82 37.74 -7.60
C ARG A 192 2.79 38.26 -6.59
N ARG A 193 1.50 38.31 -6.94
CA ARG A 193 0.43 38.73 -6.01
C ARG A 193 -0.04 37.59 -5.11
N LEU A 194 0.12 36.34 -5.53
CA LEU A 194 -0.30 35.16 -4.76
C LEU A 194 0.56 34.95 -3.51
N LYS A 195 1.77 35.55 -3.46
CA LYS A 195 2.82 35.39 -2.43
C LYS A 195 3.41 33.98 -2.38
N GLU A 196 2.56 32.97 -2.37
CA GLU A 196 2.88 31.55 -2.42
C GLU A 196 2.15 30.89 -3.59
N LEU A 197 2.69 29.75 -4.05
CA LEU A 197 2.07 28.93 -5.08
C LEU A 197 1.68 27.61 -4.44
N PRO A 198 0.61 26.95 -4.93
CA PRO A 198 0.24 25.62 -4.46
C PRO A 198 1.41 24.63 -4.48
N GLY A 199 1.34 23.61 -3.63
CA GLY A 199 2.30 22.52 -3.59
C GLY A 199 2.54 21.93 -4.98
N HIS A 200 3.78 21.51 -5.27
CA HIS A 200 4.12 20.84 -6.53
C HIS A 200 3.78 21.62 -7.83
N THR A 201 3.62 22.96 -7.77
CA THR A 201 3.34 23.77 -8.97
C THR A 201 4.55 23.76 -9.93
N ASP A 202 4.50 22.99 -11.02
CA ASP A 202 5.52 22.97 -12.09
C ASP A 202 5.06 23.65 -13.40
N LYS A 203 3.75 23.81 -13.57
CA LYS A 203 3.09 24.44 -14.72
C LYS A 203 1.82 25.19 -14.30
N LEU A 204 1.40 26.12 -15.15
CA LEU A 204 0.13 26.83 -15.03
C LEU A 204 -0.85 26.27 -16.06
N PHE A 205 -2.12 26.15 -15.70
CA PHE A 205 -3.14 25.63 -16.60
C PHE A 205 -3.73 26.76 -17.44
N VAL A 206 -3.77 26.59 -18.77
CA VAL A 206 -4.30 27.61 -19.69
C VAL A 206 -5.72 27.26 -20.06
N VAL A 207 -6.67 28.15 -19.76
CA VAL A 207 -8.11 27.93 -19.96
C VAL A 207 -8.77 29.07 -20.74
N ASP A 208 -9.89 28.76 -21.41
CA ASP A 208 -10.75 29.76 -22.06
C ASP A 208 -11.85 30.31 -21.14
N TYR A 209 -12.75 31.15 -21.68
CA TYR A 209 -13.80 31.86 -20.90
C TYR A 209 -14.82 30.92 -20.29
N ASP A 210 -14.95 29.71 -20.84
CA ASP A 210 -15.88 28.68 -20.37
C ASP A 210 -15.21 27.68 -19.42
N GLY A 211 -13.91 27.87 -19.13
CA GLY A 211 -13.09 27.01 -18.27
C GLY A 211 -12.51 25.79 -18.99
N VAL A 212 -12.58 25.73 -20.31
CA VAL A 212 -12.08 24.60 -21.10
C VAL A 212 -10.56 24.69 -21.18
N LEU A 213 -9.89 23.57 -20.88
CA LEU A 213 -8.44 23.46 -20.94
C LEU A 213 -7.95 23.60 -22.39
N LYS A 214 -7.00 24.51 -22.62
CA LYS A 214 -6.34 24.73 -23.92
C LYS A 214 -4.91 24.22 -23.95
N GLY A 215 -4.23 24.24 -22.81
CA GLY A 215 -2.84 23.83 -22.71
C GLY A 215 -2.27 24.05 -21.33
N VAL A 216 -0.96 23.89 -21.21
CA VAL A 216 -0.21 24.17 -19.98
C VAL A 216 1.01 25.03 -20.28
N LEU A 217 1.35 25.92 -19.35
CA LEU A 217 2.55 26.74 -19.41
C LEU A 217 3.53 26.31 -18.31
N PRO A 218 4.55 25.50 -18.62
CA PRO A 218 5.58 25.16 -17.64
C PRO A 218 6.27 26.41 -17.10
N ILE A 219 6.50 26.48 -15.79
CA ILE A 219 7.17 27.63 -15.15
C ILE A 219 8.55 27.86 -15.77
N LYS A 220 9.28 26.78 -16.07
CA LYS A 220 10.57 26.86 -16.78
C LYS A 220 10.50 27.60 -18.11
N ARG A 221 9.39 27.48 -18.86
CA ARG A 221 9.19 28.23 -20.11
C ARG A 221 8.83 29.68 -19.84
N LEU A 222 8.00 29.94 -18.82
CA LEU A 222 7.65 31.30 -18.38
C LEU A 222 8.89 32.13 -18.02
N LEU A 223 9.88 31.51 -17.35
CA LEU A 223 11.07 32.20 -16.87
C LEU A 223 12.12 32.54 -17.95
N VAL A 224 12.20 31.75 -19.02
CA VAL A 224 13.26 31.88 -20.05
C VAL A 224 12.81 32.60 -21.32
N ASN A 225 11.50 32.82 -21.49
CA ASN A 225 10.96 33.52 -22.64
C ASN A 225 10.82 35.02 -22.38
N ASP A 226 10.74 35.78 -23.48
CA ASP A 226 10.55 37.23 -23.44
C ASP A 226 9.18 37.57 -22.79
N PRO A 227 9.14 38.45 -21.76
CA PRO A 227 7.90 38.85 -21.09
C PRO A 227 6.81 39.42 -22.01
N ASP A 228 7.20 39.98 -23.16
CA ASP A 228 6.27 40.61 -24.11
C ASP A 228 5.48 39.58 -24.96
N LYS A 229 5.93 38.32 -25.02
CA LYS A 229 5.24 37.25 -25.76
C LYS A 229 3.90 36.88 -25.12
N GLN A 230 2.96 36.42 -25.93
CA GLN A 230 1.71 35.85 -25.44
C GLN A 230 1.88 34.43 -24.91
N VAL A 231 1.01 34.03 -23.97
CA VAL A 231 0.96 32.67 -23.44
C VAL A 231 0.72 31.65 -24.55
N SER A 232 -0.19 31.94 -25.48
CA SER A 232 -0.52 31.09 -26.63
C SER A 232 0.69 30.75 -27.51
N GLU A 233 1.71 31.61 -27.56
CA GLU A 233 2.93 31.39 -28.36
C GLU A 233 3.93 30.44 -27.70
N VAL A 234 3.84 30.25 -26.38
CA VAL A 234 4.87 29.55 -25.57
C VAL A 234 4.32 28.30 -24.88
N MET A 235 3.01 28.23 -24.66
CA MET A 235 2.35 27.10 -24.01
C MET A 235 2.58 25.77 -24.74
N ALA A 236 2.50 24.67 -24.00
CA ALA A 236 2.38 23.34 -24.55
C ALA A 236 0.91 23.03 -24.79
N ASN A 237 0.56 22.79 -26.06
CA ASN A 237 -0.75 22.30 -26.45
C ASN A 237 -0.84 20.80 -26.16
N ASP A 238 -2.05 20.31 -25.90
CA ASP A 238 -2.34 18.89 -25.70
C ASP A 238 -1.57 18.25 -24.52
N PRO A 239 -1.77 18.75 -23.28
CA PRO A 239 -1.20 18.11 -22.10
C PRO A 239 -1.83 16.72 -21.89
N VAL A 240 -1.05 15.80 -21.32
CA VAL A 240 -1.64 14.59 -20.70
C VAL A 240 -2.68 15.08 -19.69
N SER A 241 -3.89 14.58 -19.77
CA SER A 241 -5.02 14.95 -18.91
C SER A 241 -5.80 13.70 -18.55
N PHE A 242 -6.45 13.73 -17.40
CA PHE A 242 -7.22 12.60 -16.88
C PHE A 242 -8.69 12.99 -16.73
N HIS A 243 -9.55 11.97 -16.76
CA HIS A 243 -10.97 12.12 -16.44
C HIS A 243 -11.21 11.69 -15.00
N PRO A 244 -12.14 12.32 -14.27
CA PRO A 244 -12.38 12.00 -12.88
C PRO A 244 -12.97 10.59 -12.68
N ASP A 245 -13.72 10.08 -13.67
CA ASP A 245 -14.25 8.70 -13.68
C ASP A 245 -13.17 7.65 -14.02
N GLY A 246 -11.93 8.07 -14.28
CA GLY A 246 -10.81 7.20 -14.67
C GLY A 246 -10.18 6.46 -13.49
N ASP A 247 -9.47 5.38 -13.79
CA ASP A 247 -8.74 4.58 -12.80
C ASP A 247 -7.53 5.33 -12.24
N ALA A 248 -7.44 5.45 -10.91
CA ALA A 248 -6.39 6.18 -10.22
C ALA A 248 -5.02 5.52 -10.39
N TYR A 249 -4.96 4.18 -10.37
CA TYR A 249 -3.70 3.44 -10.50
C TYR A 249 -3.12 3.57 -11.93
N GLU A 250 -3.97 3.54 -12.96
CA GLU A 250 -3.55 3.85 -14.34
C GLU A 250 -2.98 5.28 -14.45
N ALA A 251 -3.58 6.24 -13.74
CA ALA A 251 -3.07 7.61 -13.69
C ALA A 251 -1.69 7.67 -13.02
N ALA A 252 -1.50 6.99 -11.88
CA ALA A 252 -0.21 6.93 -11.20
C ALA A 252 0.90 6.27 -12.06
N GLN A 253 0.56 5.19 -12.78
CA GLN A 253 1.49 4.59 -13.76
C GLN A 253 1.84 5.55 -14.90
N ALA A 254 0.91 6.41 -15.32
CA ALA A 254 1.19 7.44 -16.32
C ALA A 254 2.10 8.53 -15.75
N PHE A 255 1.96 8.90 -14.47
CA PHE A 255 2.88 9.82 -13.79
C PHE A 255 4.32 9.29 -13.78
N GLU A 256 4.52 8.03 -13.42
CA GLU A 256 5.84 7.37 -13.46
C GLU A 256 6.40 7.33 -14.90
N ARG A 257 5.58 6.91 -15.87
CA ARG A 257 6.00 6.70 -17.26
C ARG A 257 6.35 7.98 -18.00
N TYR A 258 5.67 9.08 -17.69
CA TYR A 258 5.82 10.36 -18.37
C TYR A 258 6.55 11.41 -17.53
N ASP A 259 7.12 11.02 -16.37
CA ASP A 259 7.81 11.91 -15.43
C ASP A 259 6.97 13.15 -15.08
N LEU A 260 5.68 12.94 -14.79
CA LEU A 260 4.76 14.04 -14.47
C LEU A 260 4.93 14.48 -13.02
N ILE A 261 4.92 15.80 -12.79
CA ILE A 261 4.85 16.39 -11.44
C ILE A 261 3.40 16.75 -11.09
N SER A 262 2.63 17.17 -12.09
CA SER A 262 1.21 17.48 -11.99
C SER A 262 0.50 17.22 -13.31
N SER A 263 -0.80 16.94 -13.27
CA SER A 263 -1.61 16.71 -14.47
C SER A 263 -3.04 17.27 -14.30
N PRO A 264 -3.63 17.92 -15.31
CA PRO A 264 -5.00 18.42 -15.23
C PRO A 264 -6.04 17.29 -15.24
N VAL A 265 -7.08 17.45 -14.42
CA VAL A 265 -8.29 16.62 -14.44
C VAL A 265 -9.39 17.41 -15.15
N VAL A 266 -9.98 16.81 -16.19
CA VAL A 266 -10.99 17.44 -17.05
C VAL A 266 -12.31 16.68 -17.07
N ASP A 267 -13.41 17.42 -17.07
CA ASP A 267 -14.75 16.85 -17.19
C ASP A 267 -15.04 16.37 -18.63
N LYS A 268 -16.24 15.83 -18.87
CA LYS A 268 -16.70 15.34 -20.18
C LYS A 268 -16.79 16.44 -21.25
N ASN A 269 -16.81 17.71 -20.85
CA ASN A 269 -16.83 18.88 -21.73
C ASN A 269 -15.43 19.49 -21.94
N GLY A 270 -14.39 18.89 -21.36
CA GLY A 270 -13.01 19.40 -21.40
C GLY A 270 -12.75 20.56 -20.43
N LYS A 271 -13.65 20.83 -19.48
CA LYS A 271 -13.45 21.84 -18.44
C LYS A 271 -12.47 21.33 -17.41
N LEU A 272 -11.53 22.19 -17.04
CA LEU A 272 -10.59 21.91 -15.96
C LEU A 272 -11.32 21.98 -14.62
N ILE A 273 -11.38 20.87 -13.89
CA ILE A 273 -12.08 20.76 -12.61
C ILE A 273 -11.12 20.59 -11.42
N GLY A 274 -9.91 20.07 -11.66
CA GLY A 274 -8.87 19.89 -10.65
C GLY A 274 -7.54 19.49 -11.29
N ARG A 275 -6.61 19.03 -10.47
CA ARG A 275 -5.32 18.47 -10.88
C ARG A 275 -4.98 17.24 -10.05
N LEU A 276 -4.10 16.40 -10.59
CA LEU A 276 -3.36 15.39 -9.84
C LEU A 276 -1.95 15.90 -9.59
N THR A 277 -1.35 15.51 -8.47
CA THR A 277 0.01 15.86 -8.07
C THR A 277 0.84 14.59 -7.80
N ILE A 278 2.17 14.71 -7.85
CA ILE A 278 3.07 13.56 -7.79
C ILE A 278 3.16 12.92 -6.40
N ASP A 279 3.00 13.70 -5.34
CA ASP A 279 2.89 13.26 -3.96
C ASP A 279 1.76 12.23 -3.80
N GLU A 280 0.53 12.59 -4.15
CA GLU A 280 -0.62 11.67 -4.15
C GLU A 280 -0.37 10.40 -4.96
N MET A 281 0.25 10.53 -6.14
CA MET A 281 0.55 9.36 -6.97
C MET A 281 1.63 8.46 -6.36
N VAL A 282 2.58 9.03 -5.62
CA VAL A 282 3.63 8.25 -4.93
C VAL A 282 3.03 7.49 -3.75
N ASP A 283 2.15 8.12 -2.99
CA ASP A 283 1.46 7.45 -1.87
C ASP A 283 0.52 6.35 -2.37
N LEU A 284 -0.28 6.62 -3.41
CA LEU A 284 -1.10 5.59 -4.06
C LEU A 284 -0.27 4.39 -4.55
N ILE A 285 0.87 4.64 -5.21
CA ILE A 285 1.75 3.54 -5.68
C ILE A 285 2.28 2.71 -4.50
N ARG A 286 2.61 3.37 -3.37
CA ARG A 286 3.11 2.71 -2.16
C ARG A 286 2.01 1.85 -1.53
N GLU A 287 0.85 2.43 -1.31
CA GLU A 287 -0.33 1.78 -0.72
C GLU A 287 -0.75 0.54 -1.53
N GLU A 288 -0.95 0.70 -2.85
CA GLU A 288 -1.27 -0.41 -3.75
C GLU A 288 -0.21 -1.53 -3.72
N SER A 289 1.07 -1.15 -3.64
CA SER A 289 2.16 -2.14 -3.54
C SER A 289 2.15 -2.92 -2.22
N GLU A 290 1.81 -2.25 -1.11
CA GLU A 290 1.70 -2.88 0.21
C GLU A 290 0.47 -3.81 0.27
N THR A 291 -0.63 -3.36 -0.31
CA THR A 291 -1.89 -4.09 -0.39
C THR A 291 -1.80 -5.32 -1.28
N GLU A 292 -1.09 -5.25 -2.42
CA GLU A 292 -0.78 -6.43 -3.23
C GLU A 292 -0.03 -7.50 -2.41
N VAL A 293 0.95 -7.08 -1.60
CA VAL A 293 1.76 -7.99 -0.77
C VAL A 293 0.92 -8.62 0.34
N LEU A 294 0.08 -7.84 1.02
CA LEU A 294 -0.82 -8.33 2.07
C LEU A 294 -1.89 -9.27 1.51
N ASN A 295 -2.53 -8.90 0.40
CA ASN A 295 -3.54 -9.72 -0.27
C ASN A 295 -2.97 -11.06 -0.75
N MET A 296 -1.73 -11.08 -1.24
CA MET A 296 -1.02 -12.31 -1.60
C MET A 296 -0.84 -13.27 -0.42
N ALA A 297 -0.64 -12.72 0.79
CA ALA A 297 -0.54 -13.49 2.04
C ALA A 297 -1.92 -13.85 2.64
N GLY A 298 -3.02 -13.33 2.10
CA GLY A 298 -4.35 -13.46 2.69
C GLY A 298 -4.53 -12.62 3.96
N LEU A 299 -3.87 -11.47 4.02
CA LEU A 299 -4.09 -10.43 5.02
C LEU A 299 -4.96 -9.31 4.42
N ARG A 300 -5.45 -8.42 5.28
CA ARG A 300 -6.15 -7.19 4.88
C ARG A 300 -5.28 -6.00 5.26
N GLU A 301 -5.43 -4.91 4.53
CA GLU A 301 -4.72 -3.62 4.65
C GLU A 301 -4.81 -2.99 6.05
N GLU A 302 -5.98 -3.09 6.70
CA GLU A 302 -6.31 -2.47 8.00
C GLU A 302 -5.60 -3.08 9.25
N GLU A 303 -4.47 -3.79 9.14
CA GLU A 303 -3.84 -4.47 10.29
C GLU A 303 -2.76 -3.63 11.00
N ASP A 304 -3.13 -2.88 12.06
CA ASP A 304 -2.16 -2.29 13.01
C ASP A 304 -1.35 -3.42 13.68
N ILE A 305 -0.02 -3.32 13.60
CA ILE A 305 0.93 -4.28 14.21
C ILE A 305 0.74 -4.38 15.73
N PHE A 306 0.31 -3.29 16.37
CA PHE A 306 0.03 -3.21 17.80
C PHE A 306 -1.45 -3.46 18.14
N ALA A 307 -2.27 -3.87 17.19
CA ALA A 307 -3.66 -4.23 17.44
C ALA A 307 -3.78 -5.35 18.48
N SER A 308 -4.89 -5.34 19.22
CA SER A 308 -5.20 -6.41 20.19
C SER A 308 -5.24 -7.79 19.51
N VAL A 309 -4.84 -8.83 20.25
CA VAL A 309 -4.83 -10.22 19.78
C VAL A 309 -6.17 -10.63 19.15
N TRP A 310 -7.29 -10.14 19.69
CA TRP A 310 -8.63 -10.48 19.19
C TRP A 310 -8.94 -9.84 17.83
N ARG A 311 -8.51 -8.60 17.60
CA ARG A 311 -8.65 -7.92 16.29
C ARG A 311 -7.83 -8.64 15.22
N SER A 312 -6.55 -8.89 15.50
CA SER A 312 -5.67 -9.64 14.57
C SER A 312 -6.20 -11.05 14.29
N LEU A 313 -6.72 -11.75 15.30
CA LEU A 313 -7.35 -13.06 15.10
C LEU A 313 -8.54 -12.99 14.13
N ARG A 314 -9.42 -11.99 14.29
CA ARG A 314 -10.60 -11.82 13.42
C ARG A 314 -10.20 -11.54 11.96
N ASN A 315 -9.17 -10.72 11.74
CA ASN A 315 -8.69 -10.38 10.40
C ASN A 315 -8.09 -11.61 9.68
N ARG A 316 -7.39 -12.48 10.42
CA ARG A 316 -6.73 -13.68 9.87
C ARG A 316 -7.64 -14.91 9.81
N TRP A 317 -8.70 -14.96 10.63
CA TRP A 317 -9.53 -16.15 10.82
C TRP A 317 -10.17 -16.66 9.53
N SER A 318 -10.72 -15.77 8.71
CA SER A 318 -11.40 -16.14 7.46
C SER A 318 -10.47 -16.90 6.51
N TRP A 319 -9.25 -16.40 6.32
CA TRP A 319 -8.27 -17.04 5.45
C TRP A 319 -7.67 -18.31 6.07
N LEU A 320 -7.43 -18.34 7.38
CA LEU A 320 -7.01 -19.56 8.08
C LEU A 320 -8.08 -20.66 7.97
N ALA A 321 -9.36 -20.32 8.04
CA ALA A 321 -10.45 -21.27 7.86
C ALA A 321 -10.50 -21.84 6.44
N VAL A 322 -10.30 -21.00 5.41
CA VAL A 322 -10.18 -21.45 4.02
C VAL A 322 -8.99 -22.40 3.85
N ASN A 323 -7.82 -22.05 4.39
CA ASN A 323 -6.63 -22.90 4.33
C ASN A 323 -6.83 -24.24 5.07
N LEU A 324 -7.58 -24.23 6.19
CA LEU A 324 -7.91 -25.46 6.90
C LEU A 324 -8.83 -26.36 6.07
N ILE A 325 -9.83 -25.79 5.40
CA ILE A 325 -10.74 -26.55 4.52
C ILE A 325 -9.95 -27.19 3.37
N THR A 326 -9.01 -26.47 2.76
CA THR A 326 -8.19 -27.02 1.68
C THR A 326 -7.23 -28.10 2.18
N ALA A 327 -6.66 -27.95 3.39
CA ALA A 327 -5.86 -28.99 4.04
C ALA A 327 -6.68 -30.27 4.28
N PHE A 328 -7.96 -30.16 4.64
CA PHE A 328 -8.84 -31.34 4.75
C PHE A 328 -9.02 -32.05 3.40
N VAL A 329 -9.15 -31.32 2.30
CA VAL A 329 -9.22 -31.92 0.95
C VAL A 329 -7.94 -32.70 0.64
N ALA A 330 -6.77 -32.11 0.89
CA ALA A 330 -5.49 -32.80 0.71
C ALA A 330 -5.38 -34.06 1.59
N SER A 331 -5.83 -34.00 2.85
CA SER A 331 -5.89 -35.17 3.74
C SER A 331 -6.77 -36.30 3.17
N ARG A 332 -7.93 -35.97 2.57
CA ARG A 332 -8.78 -36.98 1.93
C ARG A 332 -8.13 -37.63 0.73
N VAL A 333 -7.34 -36.88 -0.04
CA VAL A 333 -6.54 -37.45 -1.14
C VAL A 333 -5.55 -38.47 -0.61
N ILE A 334 -4.85 -38.17 0.50
CA ILE A 334 -3.93 -39.14 1.14
C ILE A 334 -4.69 -40.40 1.58
N GLY A 335 -5.88 -40.22 2.18
CA GLY A 335 -6.76 -41.30 2.63
C GLY A 335 -7.09 -42.34 1.55
N LEU A 336 -7.19 -41.92 0.28
CA LEU A 336 -7.43 -42.82 -0.86
C LEU A 336 -6.29 -43.82 -1.10
N PHE A 337 -5.09 -43.55 -0.58
CA PHE A 337 -3.87 -44.33 -0.79
C PHE A 337 -3.31 -44.93 0.51
N GLU A 338 -4.09 -45.00 1.59
CA GLU A 338 -3.67 -45.61 2.87
C GLU A 338 -3.09 -47.01 2.68
N GLY A 339 -3.77 -47.87 1.90
CA GLY A 339 -3.29 -49.23 1.61
C GLY A 339 -1.98 -49.29 0.81
N SER A 340 -1.62 -48.21 0.11
CA SER A 340 -0.33 -48.09 -0.57
C SER A 340 0.78 -47.66 0.38
N ILE A 341 0.46 -46.73 1.29
CA ILE A 341 1.37 -46.22 2.31
C ILE A 341 1.74 -47.33 3.31
N GLU A 342 0.77 -48.17 3.69
CA GLU A 342 1.01 -49.33 4.55
C GLU A 342 2.05 -50.30 3.97
N LYS A 343 2.05 -50.49 2.65
CA LYS A 343 2.98 -51.38 1.95
C LYS A 343 4.36 -50.74 1.77
N LEU A 344 4.42 -49.41 1.59
CA LEU A 344 5.65 -48.67 1.38
C LEU A 344 5.68 -47.40 2.24
N VAL A 345 6.10 -47.57 3.49
CA VAL A 345 6.21 -46.48 4.49
C VAL A 345 7.10 -45.34 4.02
N ALA A 346 8.07 -45.62 3.13
CA ALA A 346 8.93 -44.60 2.49
C ALA A 346 8.12 -43.49 1.78
N LEU A 347 6.92 -43.81 1.26
CA LEU A 347 6.05 -42.83 0.61
C LEU A 347 5.61 -41.73 1.58
N ALA A 348 5.34 -42.07 2.84
CA ALA A 348 4.95 -41.07 3.85
C ALA A 348 6.09 -40.08 4.15
N ALA A 349 7.34 -40.55 4.17
CA ALA A 349 8.50 -39.70 4.43
C ALA A 349 8.87 -38.78 3.25
N LEU A 350 8.60 -39.22 2.01
CA LEU A 350 8.92 -38.47 0.80
C LEU A 350 7.81 -37.49 0.39
N MET A 351 6.58 -37.69 0.89
CA MET A 351 5.41 -36.89 0.56
C MET A 351 5.59 -35.37 0.81
N PRO A 352 6.11 -34.92 1.97
CA PRO A 352 6.27 -33.48 2.25
C PRO A 352 7.26 -32.79 1.31
N ILE A 353 8.23 -33.53 0.77
CA ILE A 353 9.23 -32.99 -0.15
C ILE A 353 8.55 -32.62 -1.48
N VAL A 354 7.69 -33.50 -1.99
CA VAL A 354 6.97 -33.27 -3.24
C VAL A 354 6.05 -32.07 -3.13
N ALA A 355 5.24 -32.02 -2.08
CA ALA A 355 4.32 -30.92 -1.82
C ALA A 355 5.06 -29.59 -1.60
N GLY A 356 6.08 -29.57 -0.73
CA GLY A 356 6.79 -28.33 -0.39
C GLY A 356 7.51 -27.68 -1.57
N ILE A 357 8.18 -28.46 -2.42
CA ILE A 357 8.85 -27.91 -3.61
C ILE A 357 7.82 -27.47 -4.66
N GLY A 358 6.71 -28.21 -4.80
CA GLY A 358 5.57 -27.82 -5.65
C GLY A 358 4.98 -26.48 -5.25
N GLY A 359 4.62 -26.33 -3.97
CA GLY A 359 4.05 -25.09 -3.43
C GLY A 359 5.00 -23.89 -3.59
N ASN A 360 6.28 -24.07 -3.26
CA ASN A 360 7.28 -23.00 -3.41
C ASN A 360 7.46 -22.57 -4.88
N SER A 361 7.53 -23.52 -5.81
CA SER A 361 7.63 -23.21 -7.24
C SER A 361 6.36 -22.52 -7.74
N GLY A 362 5.19 -22.97 -7.29
CA GLY A 362 3.90 -22.36 -7.64
C GLY A 362 3.79 -20.93 -7.14
N ASN A 363 4.22 -20.66 -5.89
CA ASN A 363 4.28 -19.32 -5.32
C ASN A 363 5.25 -18.40 -6.11
N GLN A 364 6.40 -18.90 -6.55
CA GLN A 364 7.27 -18.09 -7.41
C GLN A 364 6.61 -17.71 -8.73
N THR A 365 5.93 -18.66 -9.37
CA THR A 365 5.16 -18.37 -10.59
C THR A 365 4.05 -17.37 -10.29
N ILE A 366 3.29 -17.54 -9.21
CA ILE A 366 2.16 -16.66 -8.90
C ILE A 366 2.61 -15.22 -8.67
N THR A 367 3.64 -14.99 -7.84
CA THR A 367 4.18 -13.65 -7.56
C THR A 367 4.65 -12.95 -8.83
N MET A 368 5.33 -13.69 -9.73
CA MET A 368 5.77 -13.13 -11.01
C MET A 368 4.59 -12.79 -11.94
N ILE A 369 3.52 -13.58 -11.92
CA ILE A 369 2.35 -13.39 -12.78
C ILE A 369 1.47 -12.25 -12.26
N VAL A 370 1.17 -12.20 -10.96
CA VAL A 370 0.38 -11.14 -10.32
C VAL A 370 1.06 -9.79 -10.55
N ARG A 371 2.36 -9.67 -10.27
CA ARG A 371 3.13 -8.45 -10.56
C ARG A 371 3.10 -8.06 -12.04
N ALA A 372 3.24 -9.03 -12.95
CA ALA A 372 3.18 -8.74 -14.38
C ALA A 372 1.78 -8.32 -14.85
N MET A 373 0.73 -8.71 -14.12
CA MET A 373 -0.64 -8.25 -14.35
C MET A 373 -0.84 -6.84 -13.79
N ALA A 374 -0.36 -6.55 -12.58
CA ALA A 374 -0.40 -5.20 -11.99
C ALA A 374 0.33 -4.17 -12.88
N LEU A 375 1.46 -4.54 -13.47
CA LEU A 375 2.22 -3.69 -14.39
C LEU A 375 1.69 -3.67 -15.84
N ASP A 376 0.51 -4.23 -16.09
CA ASP A 376 -0.13 -4.30 -17.41
C ASP A 376 0.72 -4.98 -18.52
N GLN A 377 1.66 -5.82 -18.11
CA GLN A 377 2.56 -6.54 -19.02
C GLN A 377 1.91 -7.81 -19.57
N VAL A 378 0.81 -8.27 -18.97
CA VAL A 378 0.08 -9.48 -19.37
C VAL A 378 -1.17 -9.10 -20.16
N ASN A 379 -1.19 -9.47 -21.43
CA ASN A 379 -2.35 -9.30 -22.30
C ASN A 379 -2.80 -10.66 -22.86
N THR A 380 -4.07 -10.79 -23.22
CA THR A 380 -4.67 -11.99 -23.82
C THR A 380 -3.85 -12.58 -24.98
N GLY A 381 -3.12 -11.74 -25.73
CA GLY A 381 -2.21 -12.17 -26.81
C GLY A 381 -0.91 -12.84 -26.34
N ASN A 382 -0.38 -12.50 -25.16
CA ASN A 382 0.88 -13.05 -24.65
C ASN A 382 0.69 -14.18 -23.62
N THR A 383 -0.52 -14.37 -23.08
CA THR A 383 -0.87 -15.40 -22.10
C THR A 383 -0.41 -16.81 -22.50
N LYS A 384 -0.64 -17.23 -23.75
CA LYS A 384 -0.22 -18.56 -24.22
C LYS A 384 1.29 -18.73 -24.25
N ARG A 385 2.02 -17.66 -24.58
CA ARG A 385 3.49 -17.66 -24.60
C ARG A 385 4.04 -17.74 -23.18
N LEU A 386 3.43 -16.99 -22.26
CA LEU A 386 3.75 -17.00 -20.84
C LEU A 386 3.53 -18.38 -20.22
N LEU A 387 2.35 -18.98 -20.43
CA LEU A 387 2.07 -20.34 -19.94
C LEU A 387 3.06 -21.38 -20.48
N ARG A 388 3.41 -21.32 -21.78
CA ARG A 388 4.41 -22.23 -22.37
C ARG A 388 5.79 -22.04 -21.76
N LYS A 389 6.19 -20.79 -21.49
CA LYS A 389 7.46 -20.47 -20.82
C LYS A 389 7.49 -21.10 -19.42
N GLU A 390 6.45 -20.89 -18.62
CA GLU A 390 6.41 -21.41 -17.24
C GLU A 390 6.30 -22.94 -17.20
N LEU A 391 5.55 -23.57 -18.11
CA LEU A 391 5.55 -25.03 -18.25
C LEU A 391 6.93 -25.58 -18.65
N ALA A 392 7.68 -24.87 -19.50
CA ALA A 392 9.04 -25.27 -19.85
C ALA A 392 10.01 -25.14 -18.67
N VAL A 393 9.90 -24.05 -17.89
CA VAL A 393 10.68 -23.86 -16.64
C VAL A 393 10.34 -24.97 -15.65
N GLY A 394 9.05 -25.24 -15.42
CA GLY A 394 8.58 -26.32 -14.55
C GLY A 394 9.05 -27.71 -15.00
N LEU A 395 9.06 -27.99 -16.31
CA LEU A 395 9.57 -29.24 -16.86
C LEU A 395 11.07 -29.42 -16.60
N ILE A 396 11.87 -28.38 -16.88
CA ILE A 396 13.33 -28.43 -16.70
C ILE A 396 13.66 -28.60 -15.21
N ASN A 397 13.07 -27.78 -14.35
CA ASN A 397 13.23 -27.90 -12.90
C ASN A 397 12.74 -29.26 -12.39
N GLY A 398 11.65 -29.78 -12.95
CA GLY A 398 11.08 -31.07 -12.64
C GLY A 398 12.04 -32.22 -12.91
N VAL A 399 12.65 -32.24 -14.09
CA VAL A 399 13.61 -33.28 -14.47
C VAL A 399 14.89 -33.17 -13.65
N VAL A 400 15.41 -31.96 -13.46
CA VAL A 400 16.68 -31.74 -12.72
C VAL A 400 16.52 -32.06 -11.24
N TRP A 401 15.61 -31.36 -10.55
CA TRP A 401 15.42 -31.53 -9.11
C TRP A 401 14.70 -32.82 -8.77
N GLY A 402 13.75 -33.26 -9.61
CA GLY A 402 13.15 -34.58 -9.50
C GLY A 402 14.17 -35.69 -9.66
N GLY A 403 15.12 -35.56 -10.58
CA GLY A 403 16.23 -36.50 -10.75
C GLY A 403 17.14 -36.55 -9.52
N VAL A 404 17.51 -35.40 -8.96
CA VAL A 404 18.28 -35.32 -7.71
C VAL A 404 17.56 -36.04 -6.57
N ILE A 405 16.27 -35.74 -6.37
CA ILE A 405 15.46 -36.37 -5.33
C ILE A 405 15.26 -37.86 -5.60
N GLY A 406 15.11 -38.26 -6.86
CA GLY A 406 15.03 -39.67 -7.27
C GLY A 406 16.31 -40.45 -6.94
N VAL A 407 17.47 -39.85 -7.18
CA VAL A 407 18.77 -40.42 -6.77
C VAL A 407 18.86 -40.53 -5.25
N VAL A 408 18.47 -39.48 -4.52
CA VAL A 408 18.46 -39.51 -3.04
C VAL A 408 17.51 -40.60 -2.53
N ALA A 409 16.31 -40.72 -3.09
CA ALA A 409 15.36 -41.77 -2.72
C ALA A 409 15.90 -43.18 -3.02
N TYR A 410 16.60 -43.35 -4.14
CA TYR A 410 17.31 -44.60 -4.44
C TYR A 410 18.40 -44.90 -3.41
N LEU A 411 19.23 -43.92 -3.05
CA LEU A 411 20.30 -44.09 -2.07
C LEU A 411 19.77 -44.39 -0.66
N LEU A 412 18.66 -43.78 -0.26
CA LEU A 412 18.06 -43.96 1.07
C LEU A 412 17.31 -45.29 1.21
N TYR A 413 16.58 -45.71 0.18
CA TYR A 413 15.65 -46.84 0.26
C TYR A 413 16.06 -48.05 -0.60
N GLY A 414 17.16 -47.97 -1.34
CA GLY A 414 17.70 -49.05 -2.17
C GLY A 414 16.84 -49.44 -3.37
N SER A 415 15.80 -48.66 -3.69
CA SER A 415 14.81 -48.98 -4.73
C SER A 415 14.93 -48.06 -5.93
N TRP A 416 15.37 -48.61 -7.06
CA TRP A 416 15.47 -47.86 -8.32
C TRP A 416 14.10 -47.41 -8.81
N SER A 417 13.08 -48.27 -8.68
CA SER A 417 11.72 -47.96 -9.10
C SER A 417 11.14 -46.79 -8.31
N LEU A 418 11.42 -46.71 -7.00
CA LEU A 418 11.03 -45.56 -6.18
C LEU A 418 11.71 -44.27 -6.66
N GLY A 419 12.99 -44.31 -7.02
CA GLY A 419 13.71 -43.16 -7.56
C GLY A 419 13.12 -42.63 -8.87
N VAL A 420 12.70 -43.52 -9.78
CA VAL A 420 12.03 -43.13 -11.04
C VAL A 420 10.65 -42.53 -10.76
N VAL A 421 9.86 -43.15 -9.88
CA VAL A 421 8.55 -42.64 -9.46
C VAL A 421 8.68 -41.26 -8.83
N MET A 422 9.67 -41.04 -7.97
CA MET A 422 9.97 -39.74 -7.38
C MET A 422 10.29 -38.68 -8.43
N THR A 423 11.12 -39.02 -9.42
CA THR A 423 11.48 -38.10 -10.51
C THR A 423 10.24 -37.71 -11.33
N ALA A 424 9.42 -38.69 -11.70
CA ALA A 424 8.20 -38.46 -12.47
C ALA A 424 7.17 -37.65 -11.67
N ALA A 425 6.95 -37.99 -10.39
CA ALA A 425 6.02 -37.29 -9.52
C ALA A 425 6.43 -35.83 -9.30
N MET A 426 7.70 -35.58 -9.02
CA MET A 426 8.25 -34.23 -8.91
C MET A 426 8.06 -33.43 -10.20
N THR A 427 8.34 -34.03 -11.35
CA THR A 427 8.18 -33.37 -12.65
C THR A 427 6.73 -32.98 -12.91
N LEU A 428 5.79 -33.91 -12.71
CA LEU A 428 4.37 -33.64 -12.90
C LEU A 428 3.83 -32.64 -11.87
N ASN A 429 4.31 -32.67 -10.62
CA ASN A 429 3.89 -31.70 -9.62
C ASN A 429 4.37 -30.28 -9.94
N LEU A 430 5.60 -30.12 -10.44
CA LEU A 430 6.09 -28.80 -10.88
C LEU A 430 5.37 -28.29 -12.13
N LEU A 431 4.97 -29.17 -13.04
CA LEU A 431 4.11 -28.80 -14.17
C LEU A 431 2.73 -28.34 -13.70
N LEU A 432 2.14 -29.03 -12.72
CA LEU A 432 0.89 -28.62 -12.10
C LEU A 432 1.04 -27.26 -11.40
N ALA A 433 2.12 -27.06 -10.63
CA ALA A 433 2.40 -25.80 -9.96
C ALA A 433 2.54 -24.64 -10.95
N ALA A 434 3.29 -24.83 -12.05
CA ALA A 434 3.43 -23.83 -13.10
C ALA A 434 2.11 -23.53 -13.82
N LEU A 435 1.29 -24.56 -14.08
CA LEU A 435 -0.03 -24.37 -14.67
C LEU A 435 -0.93 -23.54 -13.76
N MET A 436 -1.05 -23.95 -12.49
CA MET A 436 -1.92 -23.29 -11.52
C MET A 436 -1.44 -21.88 -11.14
N GLY A 437 -0.12 -21.67 -11.04
CA GLY A 437 0.45 -20.34 -10.79
C GLY A 437 0.17 -19.32 -11.89
N VAL A 438 -0.09 -19.76 -13.13
CA VAL A 438 -0.51 -18.88 -14.23
C VAL A 438 -2.04 -18.78 -14.31
N THR A 439 -2.76 -19.90 -14.16
CA THR A 439 -4.21 -19.91 -14.38
C THR A 439 -5.00 -19.28 -13.23
N ILE A 440 -4.58 -19.45 -11.97
CA ILE A 440 -5.29 -18.91 -10.80
C ILE A 440 -5.45 -17.38 -10.91
N PRO A 441 -4.37 -16.57 -11.01
CA PRO A 441 -4.50 -15.10 -11.10
C PRO A 441 -5.31 -14.66 -12.31
N MET A 442 -5.10 -15.29 -13.47
CA MET A 442 -5.83 -14.98 -14.70
C MET A 442 -7.33 -15.28 -14.60
N THR A 443 -7.71 -16.33 -13.86
CA THR A 443 -9.13 -16.63 -13.62
C THR A 443 -9.77 -15.64 -12.65
N LEU A 444 -9.05 -15.20 -11.62
CA LEU A 444 -9.52 -14.17 -10.69
C LEU A 444 -9.76 -12.83 -11.42
N ALA A 445 -8.79 -12.37 -12.21
CA ALA A 445 -8.94 -11.15 -13.02
C ALA A 445 -10.15 -11.22 -13.96
N LYS A 446 -10.36 -12.36 -14.63
CA LYS A 446 -11.52 -12.54 -15.52
C LYS A 446 -12.87 -12.52 -14.80
N LEU A 447 -12.89 -12.81 -13.50
CA LEU A 447 -14.08 -12.73 -12.66
C LEU A 447 -14.26 -11.33 -12.04
N GLY A 448 -13.40 -10.36 -12.37
CA GLY A 448 -13.41 -9.02 -11.77
C GLY A 448 -12.99 -9.03 -10.31
N ARG A 449 -12.11 -9.97 -9.92
CA ARG A 449 -11.52 -10.02 -8.57
C ARG A 449 -10.04 -9.73 -8.65
N ASP A 450 -9.49 -9.16 -7.57
CA ASP A 450 -8.06 -8.97 -7.40
C ASP A 450 -7.29 -10.30 -7.65
N PRO A 451 -6.34 -10.33 -8.61
CA PRO A 451 -5.51 -11.49 -8.91
C PRO A 451 -4.59 -11.95 -7.77
N ALA A 452 -4.22 -11.05 -6.84
CA ALA A 452 -3.37 -11.34 -5.69
C ALA A 452 -4.13 -12.04 -4.56
N MET A 453 -5.43 -11.78 -4.44
CA MET A 453 -6.28 -12.17 -3.31
C MET A 453 -6.21 -13.68 -2.97
N GLY A 454 -5.46 -14.01 -1.93
CA GLY A 454 -5.30 -15.38 -1.41
C GLY A 454 -4.71 -16.37 -2.41
N ALA A 455 -4.03 -15.86 -3.44
CA ALA A 455 -3.52 -16.66 -4.54
C ALA A 455 -2.52 -17.73 -4.04
N SER A 456 -1.68 -17.37 -3.05
CA SER A 456 -0.71 -18.27 -2.37
C SER A 456 -1.39 -19.45 -1.68
N VAL A 457 -2.51 -19.22 -0.97
CA VAL A 457 -3.26 -20.28 -0.29
C VAL A 457 -3.90 -21.24 -1.29
N MET A 458 -4.46 -20.71 -2.38
CA MET A 458 -5.05 -21.53 -3.44
C MET A 458 -4.02 -22.40 -4.16
N ILE A 459 -2.83 -21.87 -4.43
CA ILE A 459 -1.77 -22.67 -5.07
C ILE A 459 -1.26 -23.75 -4.13
N THR A 460 -1.03 -23.46 -2.84
CA THR A 460 -0.65 -24.49 -1.86
C THR A 460 -1.70 -25.60 -1.77
N ALA A 461 -2.99 -25.26 -1.72
CA ALA A 461 -4.08 -26.23 -1.74
C ALA A 461 -4.02 -27.17 -2.95
N MET A 462 -3.77 -26.62 -4.14
CA MET A 462 -3.72 -27.36 -5.40
C MET A 462 -2.45 -28.20 -5.52
N THR A 463 -1.30 -27.68 -5.09
CA THR A 463 -0.03 -28.42 -5.11
C THR A 463 0.05 -29.50 -4.05
N ASP A 464 -0.60 -29.32 -2.90
CA ASP A 464 -0.67 -30.35 -1.85
C ASP A 464 -1.61 -31.47 -2.30
N SER A 465 -2.87 -31.16 -2.61
CA SER A 465 -3.84 -32.17 -3.06
C SER A 465 -3.41 -32.84 -4.36
N GLY A 466 -3.00 -32.06 -5.37
CA GLY A 466 -2.54 -32.58 -6.65
C GLY A 466 -1.20 -33.31 -6.55
N GLY A 467 -0.25 -32.78 -5.77
CA GLY A 467 1.06 -33.40 -5.56
C GLY A 467 0.97 -34.74 -4.85
N PHE A 468 0.16 -34.83 -3.79
CA PHE A 468 -0.11 -36.11 -3.11
C PHE A 468 -0.80 -37.10 -4.04
N PHE A 469 -1.79 -36.67 -4.80
CA PHE A 469 -2.48 -37.52 -5.77
C PHE A 469 -1.53 -38.07 -6.84
N ILE A 470 -0.70 -37.20 -7.44
CA ILE A 470 0.27 -37.57 -8.47
C ILE A 470 1.30 -38.55 -7.90
N PHE A 471 1.88 -38.22 -6.74
CA PHE A 471 2.95 -39.04 -6.17
C PHE A 471 2.45 -40.41 -5.70
N LEU A 472 1.39 -40.44 -4.89
CA LEU A 472 0.83 -41.69 -4.37
C LEU A 472 0.16 -42.51 -5.47
N GLY A 473 -0.47 -41.86 -6.45
CA GLY A 473 -1.03 -42.51 -7.63
C GLY A 473 0.03 -43.22 -8.46
N LEU A 474 1.13 -42.54 -8.79
CA LEU A 474 2.25 -43.16 -9.51
C LEU A 474 2.90 -44.28 -8.69
N ALA A 475 3.13 -44.07 -7.40
CA ALA A 475 3.68 -45.10 -6.54
C ALA A 475 2.78 -46.35 -6.50
N THR A 476 1.46 -46.16 -6.44
CA THR A 476 0.50 -47.26 -6.42
C THR A 476 0.47 -48.03 -7.74
N ILE A 477 0.56 -47.34 -8.88
CA ILE A 477 0.51 -47.99 -10.20
C ILE A 477 1.82 -48.72 -10.52
N PHE A 478 2.96 -48.19 -10.10
CA PHE A 478 4.27 -48.66 -10.55
C PHE A 478 5.06 -49.47 -9.51
N LEU A 479 4.71 -49.39 -8.21
CA LEU A 479 5.45 -50.07 -7.13
C LEU A 479 4.65 -51.17 -6.41
N LEU A 480 3.33 -51.23 -6.62
CA LEU A 480 2.40 -52.17 -5.96
C LEU A 480 1.63 -52.97 -7.01
#